data_AF-A0A8B8FG65-F1
#
_entry.id   AF-A0A8B8FG65-F1
#
_cell.length_a   1.000
_cell.length_b   1.000
_cell.length_c   1.000
_cell.angle_alpha   90.00
_cell.angle_beta   90.00
_cell.angle_gamma   90.00
#
_symmetry.space_group_name_H-M   'P 1'
#
loop_
_entity.id
_entity.type
_entity.pdbx_description
1 polymer ?
#
loop_
_entity_poly.entity_id
_entity_poly.type
_entity_poly.pdbx_seq_one_letter_code
_entity_poly.pdbx_strand_id
1 'polypeptide(L)'
;MDEDNKASKLAVDDNEGAGVSNYEQRSACISPASSQGGIYPVELVENFGLNIHRIDKDVQRCDRNYPYFTLENLDKLRNIICTYVWDHLEMGYMQGMCDLVAPLLVILDDETLSYSCFCLLMERMSANFPHSGGAMDTHFANMRSLVQILDSEMFELMHENGDFTHFYFCYRWFLLDFKRELLYDDVFTVWETIWAAKEMSSSHFVLFFALALVETYRDIILANHMDFTDIIKFFNEMAEHHDAKTVLSLARNLVLQLQTLIENK
;
A
#
# COMPACT_ATOMS: atom_id res chain seq x y z
N MET A 1 67.35 15.40 57.64
CA MET A 1 67.61 16.12 58.91
C MET A 1 66.25 16.57 59.37
N ASP A 2 65.75 15.81 60.33
CA ASP A 2 64.45 15.93 60.96
C ASP A 2 64.21 17.33 61.55
N GLU A 3 62.95 17.74 61.63
CA GLU A 3 62.38 18.12 62.93
C GLU A 3 60.84 18.23 62.88
N ASP A 4 60.22 17.43 63.75
CA ASP A 4 58.84 17.43 64.20
C ASP A 4 58.40 18.80 64.78
N ASN A 5 57.10 19.16 64.65
CA ASN A 5 56.20 19.20 65.83
C ASN A 5 54.73 19.60 65.55
N LYS A 6 53.85 18.77 66.12
CA LYS A 6 52.61 19.06 66.87
C LYS A 6 51.39 19.73 66.22
N ALA A 7 50.46 18.85 65.85
CA ALA A 7 49.04 18.76 66.22
C ALA A 7 48.35 19.92 66.99
N SER A 8 47.17 20.34 66.50
CA SER A 8 45.92 20.34 67.28
C SER A 8 44.64 20.47 66.41
N LYS A 9 43.80 19.42 66.51
CA LYS A 9 42.32 19.30 66.38
C LYS A 9 41.48 20.54 65.99
N LEU A 10 40.60 20.39 64.98
CA LEU A 10 39.16 20.06 65.14
C LEU A 10 38.49 19.92 63.75
N ALA A 11 37.63 18.90 63.64
CA ALA A 11 36.82 18.57 62.47
C ALA A 11 35.70 19.58 62.23
N VAL A 12 35.21 19.67 60.99
CA VAL A 12 33.86 19.30 60.54
C VAL A 12 33.82 19.36 59.00
N ASP A 13 33.33 18.28 58.39
CA ASP A 13 32.96 18.06 56.97
C ASP A 13 32.09 19.22 56.41
N ASP A 14 31.98 19.53 55.11
CA ASP A 14 31.74 18.64 53.98
C ASP A 14 31.99 19.37 52.63
N ASN A 15 32.05 18.55 51.59
CA ASN A 15 32.86 18.68 50.37
C ASN A 15 32.24 19.46 49.18
N GLU A 16 33.15 19.91 48.28
CA GLU A 16 33.08 20.15 46.81
C GLU A 16 31.73 19.97 46.05
N GLY A 17 31.35 20.69 44.99
CA GLY A 17 32.04 21.54 44.03
C GLY A 17 31.18 21.72 42.75
N ALA A 18 31.37 22.86 42.08
CA ALA A 18 31.21 23.23 40.64
C ALA A 18 30.08 22.67 39.73
N GLY A 19 29.45 23.59 38.97
CA GLY A 19 28.86 23.29 37.64
C GLY A 19 27.89 24.35 37.09
N VAL A 20 28.26 25.01 35.98
CA VAL A 20 27.52 26.10 35.30
C VAL A 20 26.52 25.56 34.26
N SER A 21 25.36 26.19 34.05
CA SER A 21 24.56 26.02 32.82
C SER A 21 23.75 27.28 32.44
N ASN A 22 23.59 27.50 31.13
CA ASN A 22 23.05 28.70 30.47
C ASN A 22 21.72 28.36 29.74
N TYR A 23 20.75 29.28 29.83
CA TYR A 23 19.56 29.59 29.00
C TYR A 23 18.67 28.50 28.37
N GLU A 24 17.35 28.59 28.66
CA GLU A 24 16.25 28.30 27.71
C GLU A 24 15.02 29.16 28.02
N GLN A 25 14.61 30.03 27.08
CA GLN A 25 13.34 30.75 27.10
C GLN A 25 12.21 29.80 26.71
N ARG A 26 11.29 29.49 27.64
CA ARG A 26 10.12 28.64 27.38
C ARG A 26 8.98 29.45 26.75
N SER A 27 8.41 28.90 25.67
CA SER A 27 7.18 29.38 25.02
C SER A 27 5.96 29.24 25.94
N ALA A 28 5.08 30.24 25.93
CA ALA A 28 3.95 30.40 26.85
C ALA A 28 2.60 29.86 26.32
N CYS A 29 2.61 28.73 25.61
CA CYS A 29 1.37 28.08 25.19
C CYS A 29 0.87 27.16 26.33
N ILE A 30 -0.27 27.51 26.93
CA ILE A 30 -0.89 26.76 28.03
C ILE A 30 -1.67 25.57 27.44
N SER A 31 -1.23 24.34 27.75
CA SER A 31 -1.89 23.10 27.33
C SER A 31 -3.21 22.87 28.09
N PRO A 32 -4.29 22.41 27.42
CA PRO A 32 -5.53 22.02 28.08
C PRO A 32 -5.38 20.60 28.64
N ALA A 33 -4.71 20.46 29.79
CA ALA A 33 -4.56 19.17 30.44
C ALA A 33 -5.62 18.98 31.55
N SER A 34 -6.46 17.95 31.40
CA SER A 34 -7.21 17.36 32.51
C SER A 34 -6.26 16.57 33.42
N SER A 35 -6.56 16.54 34.72
CA SER A 35 -5.69 16.18 35.84
C SER A 35 -5.22 14.71 35.92
N GLN A 36 -5.27 13.93 34.83
CA GLN A 36 -4.58 12.64 34.67
C GLN A 36 -3.87 12.46 33.31
N GLY A 37 -3.53 13.57 32.64
CA GLY A 37 -2.22 13.70 31.99
C GLY A 37 -2.08 13.40 30.49
N GLY A 38 -3.18 13.26 29.75
CA GLY A 38 -3.19 13.30 28.28
C GLY A 38 -4.32 14.19 27.77
N ILE A 39 -4.09 14.95 26.69
CA ILE A 39 -5.14 15.72 25.99
C ILE A 39 -6.16 14.76 25.31
N TYR A 40 -5.74 13.51 25.07
CA TYR A 40 -6.51 12.48 24.37
C TYR A 40 -6.91 11.31 25.30
N PRO A 41 -8.07 10.66 25.04
CA PRO A 41 -8.45 9.42 25.73
C PRO A 41 -7.42 8.31 25.54
N VAL A 42 -7.20 7.48 26.56
CA VAL A 42 -6.23 6.36 26.50
C VAL A 42 -6.55 5.40 25.36
N GLU A 43 -7.82 5.04 25.18
CA GLU A 43 -8.27 4.15 24.09
C GLU A 43 -7.92 4.69 22.70
N LEU A 44 -8.00 6.01 22.49
CA LEU A 44 -7.63 6.65 21.23
C LEU A 44 -6.13 6.49 20.97
N VAL A 45 -5.31 6.76 22.00
CA VAL A 45 -3.85 6.65 21.92
C VAL A 45 -3.43 5.19 21.68
N GLU A 46 -4.06 4.23 22.34
CA GLU A 46 -3.81 2.80 22.14
C GLU A 46 -4.20 2.34 20.74
N ASN A 47 -5.38 2.73 20.24
CA ASN A 47 -5.82 2.39 18.88
C ASN A 47 -4.87 2.97 17.82
N PHE A 48 -4.51 4.25 17.94
CA PHE A 48 -3.55 4.85 17.02
C PHE A 48 -2.18 4.17 17.11
N GLY A 49 -1.69 3.87 18.32
CA GLY A 49 -0.44 3.14 18.53
C GLY A 49 -0.39 1.77 17.86
N LEU A 50 -1.51 1.01 17.87
CA LEU A 50 -1.61 -0.26 17.15
C LEU A 50 -1.47 -0.10 15.64
N ASN A 51 -2.03 0.97 15.08
CA ASN A 51 -1.90 1.27 13.66
C ASN A 51 -0.47 1.70 13.30
N ILE A 52 0.14 2.58 14.10
CA ILE A 52 1.54 2.99 13.93
C ILE A 52 2.47 1.77 13.88
N HIS A 53 2.30 0.81 14.79
CA HIS A 53 3.11 -0.41 14.80
C HIS A 53 2.98 -1.24 13.50
N ARG A 54 1.79 -1.27 12.89
CA ARG A 54 1.58 -1.94 11.61
C ARG A 54 2.20 -1.16 10.45
N ILE A 55 2.07 0.16 10.47
CA ILE A 55 2.69 1.06 9.49
C ILE A 55 4.21 0.88 9.53
N ASP A 56 4.83 0.93 10.72
CA ASP A 56 6.28 0.80 10.88
C ASP A 56 6.79 -0.52 10.30
N LYS A 57 6.07 -1.63 10.51
CA LYS A 57 6.41 -2.94 9.93
C LYS A 57 6.35 -2.95 8.40
N ASP A 58 5.35 -2.31 7.81
CA ASP A 58 5.16 -2.30 6.36
C ASP A 58 6.10 -1.33 5.65
N VAL A 59 6.25 -0.11 6.18
CA VAL A 59 7.23 0.87 5.68
C VAL A 59 8.62 0.28 5.71
N GLN A 60 8.99 -0.39 6.81
CA GLN A 60 10.29 -1.01 6.91
C GLN A 60 10.56 -1.92 5.72
N ARG A 61 9.61 -2.72 5.24
CA ARG A 61 9.81 -3.69 4.15
C ARG A 61 9.44 -3.16 2.75
N CYS A 62 8.88 -1.97 2.64
CA CYS A 62 8.39 -1.40 1.39
C CYS A 62 9.55 -1.19 0.41
N ASP A 63 9.46 -1.86 -0.74
CA ASP A 63 10.31 -1.68 -1.94
C ASP A 63 11.79 -1.38 -1.65
N ARG A 64 12.38 -2.06 -0.65
CA ARG A 64 13.75 -1.79 -0.13
C ARG A 64 14.86 -1.82 -1.18
N ASN A 65 14.64 -2.56 -2.27
CA ASN A 65 15.60 -2.69 -3.34
C ASN A 65 15.50 -1.56 -4.37
N TYR A 66 14.46 -0.73 -4.30
CA TYR A 66 14.27 0.41 -5.17
C TYR A 66 15.06 1.62 -4.61
N PRO A 67 16.04 2.18 -5.35
CA PRO A 67 17.01 3.13 -4.80
C PRO A 67 16.44 4.41 -4.18
N TYR A 68 15.21 4.78 -4.54
CA TYR A 68 14.54 5.96 -4.00
C TYR A 68 14.25 5.85 -2.49
N PHE A 69 13.98 4.65 -1.96
CA PHE A 69 13.60 4.45 -0.56
C PHE A 69 14.82 4.42 0.38
N THR A 70 15.47 5.58 0.48
CA THR A 70 16.41 5.91 1.55
C THR A 70 15.69 6.00 2.90
N LEU A 71 16.44 6.05 4.02
CA LEU A 71 15.83 6.25 5.35
C LEU A 71 14.96 7.50 5.42
N GLU A 72 15.41 8.60 4.80
CA GLU A 72 14.66 9.85 4.74
C GLU A 72 13.33 9.68 3.98
N ASN A 73 13.35 9.02 2.81
CA ASN A 73 12.14 8.84 2.02
C ASN A 73 11.19 7.79 2.63
N LEU A 74 11.71 6.82 3.39
CA LEU A 74 10.89 5.93 4.21
C LEU A 74 10.20 6.69 5.36
N ASP A 75 10.86 7.67 5.96
CA ASP A 75 10.24 8.54 6.97
C ASP A 75 9.11 9.39 6.35
N LYS A 76 9.30 9.94 5.14
CA LYS A 76 8.22 10.63 4.40
C LYS A 76 7.04 9.69 4.13
N LEU A 77 7.31 8.48 3.63
CA LEU A 77 6.29 7.45 3.37
C LEU A 77 5.51 7.12 4.64
N ARG A 78 6.21 6.94 5.77
CA ARG A 78 5.61 6.72 7.08
C ARG A 78 4.70 7.89 7.49
N ASN A 79 5.18 9.12 7.38
CA ASN A 79 4.42 10.31 7.79
C ASN A 79 3.12 10.46 7.00
N ILE A 80 3.15 10.23 5.68
CA ILE A 80 1.95 10.27 4.83
C ILE A 80 0.90 9.29 5.33
N ILE A 81 1.29 8.02 5.55
CA ILE A 81 0.38 6.98 6.00
C ILE A 81 -0.14 7.27 7.42
N CYS A 82 0.73 7.72 8.33
CA CYS A 82 0.34 8.09 9.69
C CYS A 82 -0.69 9.23 9.70
N THR A 83 -0.47 10.25 8.88
CA THR A 83 -1.39 11.39 8.75
C THR A 83 -2.74 10.92 8.21
N TYR A 84 -2.76 10.13 7.13
CA TYR A 84 -4.02 9.61 6.59
C TYR A 84 -4.79 8.77 7.62
N VAL A 85 -4.09 7.88 8.34
CA VAL A 85 -4.71 6.99 9.33
C VAL A 85 -5.22 7.76 10.55
N TRP A 86 -4.56 8.85 10.93
CA TRP A 86 -5.06 9.73 11.98
C TRP A 86 -6.40 10.36 11.61
N ASP A 87 -6.54 10.80 10.35
CA ASP A 87 -7.77 11.42 9.85
C ASP A 87 -8.91 10.41 9.60
N HIS A 88 -8.57 9.12 9.44
CA HIS A 88 -9.51 8.03 9.12
C HIS A 88 -9.38 6.86 10.10
N LEU A 89 -9.35 7.16 11.40
CA LEU A 89 -9.00 6.18 12.43
C LEU A 89 -10.03 5.04 12.56
N GLU A 90 -11.27 5.27 12.13
CA GLU A 90 -12.32 4.25 12.02
C GLU A 90 -12.01 3.16 11.00
N MET A 91 -11.30 3.50 9.92
CA MET A 91 -10.76 2.56 8.94
C MET A 91 -9.42 2.00 9.43
N GLY A 92 -8.57 2.87 9.97
CA GLY A 92 -7.23 2.53 10.42
C GLY A 92 -6.28 2.20 9.26
N TYR A 93 -5.13 1.65 9.60
CA TYR A 93 -4.14 1.15 8.65
C TYR A 93 -4.54 -0.24 8.14
N MET A 94 -4.57 -0.37 6.81
CA MET A 94 -4.80 -1.64 6.12
C MET A 94 -3.56 -2.04 5.33
N GLN A 95 -3.16 -3.30 5.45
CA GLN A 95 -2.00 -3.83 4.74
C GLN A 95 -2.19 -3.65 3.22
N GLY A 96 -1.21 -3.01 2.58
CA GLY A 96 -1.27 -2.64 1.16
C GLY A 96 -1.31 -1.13 0.93
N MET A 97 -1.74 -0.32 1.91
CA MET A 97 -1.72 1.15 1.79
C MET A 97 -0.32 1.69 1.53
N CYS A 98 0.70 1.08 2.15
CA CYS A 98 2.10 1.44 1.92
C CYS A 98 2.52 1.25 0.45
N ASP A 99 2.04 0.19 -0.20
CA ASP A 99 2.32 -0.08 -1.61
C ASP A 99 1.60 0.92 -2.54
N LEU A 100 0.45 1.45 -2.12
CA LEU A 100 -0.30 2.47 -2.88
C LEU A 100 0.34 3.86 -2.77
N VAL A 101 0.88 4.24 -1.61
CA VAL A 101 1.56 5.54 -1.42
C VAL A 101 2.91 5.58 -2.14
N ALA A 102 3.63 4.46 -2.16
CA ALA A 102 5.00 4.39 -2.65
C ALA A 102 5.19 4.96 -4.08
N PRO A 103 4.39 4.59 -5.10
CA PRO A 103 4.40 5.22 -6.42
C PRO A 103 4.20 6.73 -6.41
N LEU A 104 3.22 7.22 -5.64
CA LEU A 104 2.91 8.64 -5.56
C LEU A 104 4.11 9.42 -5.02
N LEU A 105 4.75 8.90 -3.97
CA LEU A 105 5.94 9.53 -3.40
C LEU A 105 7.13 9.51 -4.36
N VAL A 106 7.35 8.39 -5.06
CA VAL A 106 8.44 8.28 -6.05
C VAL A 106 8.28 9.28 -7.19
N ILE A 107 7.08 9.48 -7.71
CA ILE A 107 6.85 10.37 -8.86
C ILE A 107 6.75 11.85 -8.49
N LEU A 108 6.19 12.16 -7.31
CA LEU A 108 5.99 13.55 -6.87
C LEU A 108 7.19 14.11 -6.10
N ASP A 109 7.95 13.25 -5.42
CA ASP A 109 9.07 13.61 -4.54
C ASP A 109 8.74 14.72 -3.51
N ASP A 110 7.47 14.80 -3.09
CA ASP A 110 6.95 15.78 -2.15
C ASP A 110 5.95 15.14 -1.19
N GLU A 111 6.18 15.26 0.11
CA GLU A 111 5.38 14.60 1.15
C GLU A 111 3.93 15.09 1.17
N THR A 112 3.71 16.40 0.99
CA THR A 112 2.38 17.02 1.12
C THR A 112 1.51 16.76 -0.12
N LEU A 113 2.11 16.87 -1.32
CA LEU A 113 1.46 16.53 -2.57
C LEU A 113 1.13 15.03 -2.60
N SER A 114 2.06 14.17 -2.16
CA SER A 114 1.83 12.73 -2.09
C SER A 114 0.70 12.37 -1.14
N TYR A 115 0.62 13.01 0.04
CA TYR A 115 -0.53 12.85 0.94
C TYR A 115 -1.85 13.27 0.27
N SER A 116 -1.87 14.43 -0.39
CA SER A 116 -3.08 14.94 -1.04
C SER A 116 -3.56 14.00 -2.16
N CYS A 117 -2.64 13.50 -2.99
CA CYS A 117 -2.94 12.49 -4.01
C CYS A 117 -3.34 11.15 -3.40
N PHE A 118 -2.74 10.76 -2.28
CA PHE A 118 -3.07 9.51 -1.59
C PHE A 118 -4.49 9.52 -1.04
N CYS A 119 -4.96 10.65 -0.48
CA CYS A 119 -6.35 10.78 -0.06
C CYS A 119 -7.33 10.49 -1.21
N LEU A 120 -7.09 11.09 -2.39
CA LEU A 120 -7.90 10.87 -3.59
C LEU A 120 -7.79 9.42 -4.11
N LEU A 121 -6.60 8.82 -4.03
CA LEU A 121 -6.41 7.42 -4.39
C LEU A 121 -7.20 6.50 -3.44
N MET A 122 -7.24 6.80 -2.15
CA MET A 122 -7.99 6.02 -1.17
C MET A 122 -9.51 6.18 -1.32
N GLU A 123 -10.03 7.32 -1.76
CA GLU A 123 -11.44 7.44 -2.15
C GLU A 123 -11.81 6.42 -3.25
N ARG A 124 -10.89 6.18 -4.19
CA ARG A 124 -11.06 5.16 -5.25
C ARG A 124 -10.87 3.73 -4.73
N MET A 125 -9.85 3.50 -3.91
CA MET A 125 -9.38 2.15 -3.56
C MET A 125 -9.98 1.58 -2.27
N SER A 126 -10.51 2.43 -1.39
CA SER A 126 -11.00 2.02 -0.05
C SER A 126 -11.99 0.86 -0.11
N ALA A 127 -12.92 0.86 -1.07
CA ALA A 127 -13.91 -0.20 -1.25
C ALA A 127 -13.29 -1.59 -1.56
N ASN A 128 -12.06 -1.66 -2.07
CA ASN A 128 -11.37 -2.92 -2.35
C ASN A 128 -10.76 -3.55 -1.09
N PHE A 129 -10.60 -2.78 -0.01
CA PHE A 129 -10.06 -3.30 1.23
C PHE A 129 -11.13 -4.06 2.04
N PRO A 130 -10.70 -5.03 2.89
CA PRO A 130 -11.60 -5.77 3.75
C PRO A 130 -12.48 -4.83 4.60
N HIS A 131 -13.74 -5.22 4.81
CA HIS A 131 -14.75 -4.48 5.61
C HIS A 131 -15.33 -3.20 4.97
N SER A 132 -14.84 -2.77 3.79
CA SER A 132 -15.26 -1.51 3.14
C SER A 132 -16.35 -1.68 2.06
N GLY A 133 -16.87 -2.90 1.87
CA GLY A 133 -17.93 -3.21 0.91
C GLY A 133 -17.48 -4.24 -0.12
N GLY A 134 -18.39 -5.10 -0.58
CA GLY A 134 -18.10 -6.25 -1.47
C GLY A 134 -17.63 -5.89 -2.90
N ALA A 135 -16.83 -4.84 -3.08
CA ALA A 135 -16.25 -4.46 -4.36
C ALA A 135 -15.34 -5.56 -4.91
N MET A 136 -14.55 -6.22 -4.04
CA MET A 136 -13.72 -7.35 -4.44
C MET A 136 -14.56 -8.53 -4.96
N ASP A 137 -15.67 -8.86 -4.28
CA ASP A 137 -16.61 -9.89 -4.74
C ASP A 137 -17.22 -9.51 -6.10
N THR A 138 -17.52 -8.23 -6.29
CA THR A 138 -18.02 -7.69 -7.56
C THR A 138 -16.97 -7.80 -8.66
N HIS A 139 -15.70 -7.50 -8.37
CA HIS A 139 -14.60 -7.68 -9.32
C HIS A 139 -14.47 -9.14 -9.74
N PHE A 140 -14.53 -10.09 -8.80
CA PHE A 140 -14.48 -11.52 -9.12
C PHE A 140 -15.67 -12.03 -9.91
N ALA A 141 -16.89 -11.56 -9.57
CA ALA A 141 -18.08 -11.88 -10.34
C ALA A 141 -17.97 -11.37 -11.78
N ASN A 142 -17.53 -10.12 -11.97
CA ASN A 142 -17.37 -9.53 -13.29
C ASN A 142 -16.24 -10.17 -14.09
N MET A 143 -15.10 -10.50 -13.46
CA MET A 143 -14.02 -11.26 -14.10
C MET A 143 -14.52 -12.60 -14.63
N ARG A 144 -15.29 -13.32 -13.82
CA ARG A 144 -15.89 -14.60 -14.22
C ARG A 144 -16.79 -14.44 -15.44
N SER A 145 -17.66 -13.43 -15.44
CA SER A 145 -18.53 -13.16 -16.59
C SER A 145 -17.74 -12.76 -17.84
N LEU A 146 -16.68 -11.95 -17.70
CA LEU A 146 -15.84 -11.55 -18.83
C LEU A 146 -15.11 -12.75 -19.44
N VAL A 147 -14.47 -13.59 -18.63
CA VAL A 147 -13.81 -14.82 -19.11
C VAL A 147 -14.85 -15.73 -19.77
N GLN A 148 -16.03 -15.95 -19.17
CA GLN A 148 -17.07 -16.78 -19.76
C GLN A 148 -17.54 -16.29 -21.15
N ILE A 149 -17.60 -14.97 -21.36
CA ILE A 149 -18.08 -14.37 -22.61
C ILE A 149 -16.98 -14.34 -23.67
N LEU A 150 -15.75 -14.02 -23.28
CA LEU A 150 -14.65 -13.73 -24.20
C LEU A 150 -13.75 -14.95 -24.45
N ASP A 151 -13.69 -15.90 -23.51
CA ASP A 151 -12.86 -17.10 -23.59
C ASP A 151 -13.49 -18.29 -22.83
N SER A 152 -14.36 -19.02 -23.54
CA SER A 152 -15.07 -20.17 -22.98
C SER A 152 -14.14 -21.34 -22.60
N GLU A 153 -13.02 -21.52 -23.29
CA GLU A 153 -12.09 -22.63 -23.02
C GLU A 153 -11.31 -22.38 -21.72
N MET A 154 -10.81 -21.16 -21.50
CA MET A 154 -10.23 -20.80 -20.20
C MET A 154 -11.25 -20.87 -19.07
N PHE A 155 -12.50 -20.46 -19.34
CA PHE A 155 -13.58 -20.59 -18.36
C PHE A 155 -13.82 -22.06 -17.97
N GLU A 156 -13.86 -22.96 -18.95
CA GLU A 156 -14.03 -24.40 -18.74
C GLU A 156 -12.88 -24.99 -17.92
N LEU A 157 -11.62 -24.71 -18.28
CA LEU A 157 -10.44 -25.16 -17.52
C LEU A 157 -10.50 -24.70 -16.05
N MET A 158 -10.83 -23.42 -15.82
CA MET A 158 -10.98 -22.90 -14.47
C MET A 158 -12.11 -23.59 -13.71
N HIS A 159 -13.19 -23.98 -14.38
CA HIS A 159 -14.35 -24.64 -13.75
C HIS A 159 -14.09 -26.11 -13.43
N GLU A 160 -13.33 -26.82 -14.26
CA GLU A 160 -13.03 -28.25 -14.08
C GLU A 160 -12.30 -28.55 -12.77
N ASN A 161 -11.52 -27.59 -12.25
CA ASN A 161 -10.61 -27.80 -11.13
C ASN A 161 -11.07 -27.22 -9.78
N GLY A 162 -12.36 -26.83 -9.58
CA GLY A 162 -12.86 -26.49 -8.24
C GLY A 162 -14.18 -25.72 -8.13
N ASP A 163 -14.57 -25.40 -6.89
CA ASP A 163 -15.71 -24.53 -6.58
C ASP A 163 -15.39 -23.05 -6.89
N PHE A 164 -16.37 -22.15 -6.90
CA PHE A 164 -16.33 -20.79 -7.45
C PHE A 164 -15.24 -19.80 -6.90
N THR A 165 -14.22 -20.27 -6.21
CA THR A 165 -13.07 -19.56 -5.62
C THR A 165 -11.98 -19.15 -6.66
N HIS A 166 -12.21 -19.40 -7.94
CA HIS A 166 -11.16 -19.35 -8.99
C HIS A 166 -10.53 -18.01 -9.36
N PHE A 167 -10.98 -16.87 -8.83
CA PHE A 167 -10.36 -15.56 -9.14
C PHE A 167 -9.58 -14.95 -7.98
N TYR A 168 -9.39 -15.67 -6.86
CA TYR A 168 -8.56 -15.14 -5.77
C TYR A 168 -7.10 -14.89 -6.16
N PHE A 169 -6.60 -15.48 -7.26
CA PHE A 169 -5.27 -15.16 -7.79
C PHE A 169 -5.12 -13.68 -8.18
N CYS A 170 -6.21 -13.02 -8.61
CA CYS A 170 -6.20 -11.59 -8.92
C CYS A 170 -6.61 -10.70 -7.73
N TYR A 171 -6.76 -11.24 -6.52
CA TYR A 171 -7.06 -10.46 -5.31
C TYR A 171 -6.01 -9.35 -5.11
N ARG A 172 -4.72 -9.71 -5.16
CA ARG A 172 -3.62 -8.74 -4.98
C ARG A 172 -3.61 -7.69 -6.08
N TRP A 173 -3.98 -8.07 -7.30
CA TRP A 173 -4.05 -7.17 -8.45
C TRP A 173 -5.04 -6.03 -8.21
N PHE A 174 -6.28 -6.36 -7.81
CA PHE A 174 -7.30 -5.34 -7.57
C PHE A 174 -7.08 -4.58 -6.25
N LEU A 175 -6.52 -5.23 -5.23
CA LEU A 175 -6.24 -4.57 -3.96
C LEU A 175 -5.18 -3.48 -4.11
N LEU A 176 -4.15 -3.71 -4.93
CA LEU A 176 -2.98 -2.84 -5.06
C LEU A 176 -2.88 -2.16 -6.43
N ASP A 177 -3.95 -2.19 -7.22
CA ASP A 177 -4.01 -1.70 -8.60
C ASP A 177 -2.76 -2.14 -9.42
N PHE A 178 -2.45 -3.44 -9.33
CA PHE A 178 -1.31 -4.11 -9.99
C PHE A 178 0.10 -3.67 -9.58
N LYS A 179 0.28 -2.85 -8.52
CA LYS A 179 1.60 -2.37 -8.07
C LYS A 179 2.63 -3.48 -7.84
N ARG A 180 2.19 -4.65 -7.40
CA ARG A 180 3.07 -5.81 -7.12
C ARG A 180 3.39 -6.66 -8.34
N GLU A 181 2.77 -6.39 -9.48
CA GLU A 181 2.95 -7.16 -10.71
C GLU A 181 3.84 -6.42 -11.72
N LEU A 182 4.14 -5.15 -11.48
CA LEU A 182 4.73 -4.23 -12.46
C LEU A 182 5.90 -3.45 -11.86
N LEU A 183 6.87 -3.12 -12.72
CA LEU A 183 7.93 -2.16 -12.40
C LEU A 183 7.34 -0.74 -12.32
N TYR A 184 8.03 0.17 -11.61
CA TYR A 184 7.52 1.53 -11.36
C TYR A 184 7.08 2.28 -12.63
N ASP A 185 7.91 2.28 -13.69
CA ASP A 185 7.58 2.96 -14.94
C ASP A 185 6.29 2.40 -15.58
N ASP A 186 6.07 1.09 -15.45
CA ASP A 186 4.87 0.42 -15.94
C ASP A 186 3.67 0.68 -15.02
N VAL A 187 3.87 0.73 -13.70
CA VAL A 187 2.83 1.12 -12.73
C VAL A 187 2.27 2.49 -13.08
N PHE A 188 3.14 3.48 -13.31
CA PHE A 188 2.71 4.83 -13.68
C PHE A 188 1.89 4.81 -14.98
N THR A 189 2.40 4.16 -16.02
CA THR A 189 1.72 4.05 -17.32
C THR A 189 0.35 3.38 -17.20
N VAL A 190 0.26 2.28 -16.44
CA VAL A 190 -0.97 1.51 -16.25
C VAL A 190 -1.98 2.29 -15.41
N TRP A 191 -1.55 2.94 -14.32
CA TRP A 191 -2.42 3.77 -13.48
C TRP A 191 -3.01 4.94 -14.26
N GLU A 192 -2.17 5.72 -14.97
CA GLU A 192 -2.63 6.82 -15.81
C GLU A 192 -3.67 6.34 -16.83
N THR A 193 -3.41 5.20 -17.46
CA THR A 193 -4.34 4.62 -18.45
C THR A 193 -5.66 4.17 -17.81
N ILE A 194 -5.62 3.46 -16.68
CA ILE A 194 -6.82 3.01 -15.96
C ILE A 194 -7.65 4.21 -15.49
N TRP A 195 -7.01 5.27 -14.99
CA TRP A 195 -7.69 6.45 -14.51
C TRP A 195 -8.32 7.26 -15.65
N ALA A 196 -7.60 7.44 -16.76
CA ALA A 196 -8.13 8.13 -17.94
C ALA A 196 -9.24 7.32 -18.65
N ALA A 197 -9.14 5.99 -18.67
CA ALA A 197 -10.11 5.12 -19.32
C ALA A 197 -11.53 5.26 -18.75
N LYS A 198 -11.66 5.64 -17.47
CA LYS A 198 -12.95 5.91 -16.82
C LYS A 198 -13.79 6.93 -17.60
N GLU A 199 -13.17 7.96 -18.16
CA GLU A 199 -13.84 9.04 -18.88
C GLU A 199 -13.88 8.82 -20.40
N MET A 200 -13.06 7.89 -20.92
CA MET A 200 -12.86 7.72 -22.37
C MET A 200 -13.50 6.45 -22.94
N SER A 201 -13.55 5.36 -22.18
CA SER A 201 -13.94 4.05 -22.71
C SER A 201 -14.73 3.18 -21.73
N SER A 202 -14.28 3.05 -20.47
CA SER A 202 -14.91 2.19 -19.48
C SER A 202 -14.50 2.54 -18.06
N SER A 203 -15.48 2.67 -17.16
CA SER A 203 -15.27 2.78 -15.71
C SER A 203 -14.64 1.53 -15.08
N HIS A 204 -14.62 0.40 -15.81
CA HIS A 204 -14.14 -0.89 -15.34
C HIS A 204 -12.91 -1.39 -16.12
N PHE A 205 -12.12 -0.49 -16.71
CA PHE A 205 -10.93 -0.84 -17.49
C PHE A 205 -9.94 -1.74 -16.72
N VAL A 206 -9.87 -1.60 -15.39
CA VAL A 206 -9.09 -2.46 -14.48
C VAL A 206 -9.37 -3.96 -14.68
N LEU A 207 -10.62 -4.35 -14.98
CA LEU A 207 -11.01 -5.73 -15.23
C LEU A 207 -10.46 -6.24 -16.56
N PHE A 208 -10.43 -5.38 -17.58
CA PHE A 208 -9.89 -5.73 -18.89
C PHE A 208 -8.38 -5.83 -18.87
N PHE A 209 -7.70 -5.04 -18.03
CA PHE A 209 -6.27 -5.22 -17.78
C PHE A 209 -5.98 -6.55 -17.09
N ALA A 210 -6.76 -6.92 -16.05
CA ALA A 210 -6.64 -8.25 -15.43
C ALA A 210 -6.91 -9.39 -16.43
N LEU A 211 -7.94 -9.27 -17.26
CA LEU A 211 -8.24 -10.27 -18.30
C LEU A 211 -7.11 -10.35 -19.33
N ALA A 212 -6.56 -9.22 -19.77
CA ALA A 212 -5.44 -9.18 -20.70
C ALA A 212 -4.19 -9.88 -20.14
N LEU A 213 -3.92 -9.77 -18.83
CA LEU A 213 -2.84 -10.54 -18.19
C LEU A 213 -3.08 -12.04 -18.30
N VAL A 214 -4.32 -12.50 -18.06
CA VAL A 214 -4.68 -13.92 -18.22
C VAL A 214 -4.53 -14.37 -19.68
N GLU A 215 -5.08 -13.60 -20.62
CA GLU A 215 -5.01 -13.86 -22.07
C GLU A 215 -3.57 -13.91 -22.60
N THR A 216 -2.68 -13.07 -22.07
CA THR A 216 -1.26 -13.03 -22.46
C THR A 216 -0.56 -14.38 -22.24
N TYR A 217 -0.98 -15.12 -21.20
CA TYR A 217 -0.39 -16.42 -20.85
C TYR A 217 -1.36 -17.59 -21.07
N ARG A 218 -2.49 -17.35 -21.74
CA ARG A 218 -3.56 -18.32 -22.00
C ARG A 218 -3.03 -19.65 -22.53
N ASP A 219 -2.24 -19.61 -23.60
CA ASP A 219 -1.75 -20.82 -24.26
C ASP A 219 -0.86 -21.66 -23.33
N ILE A 220 -0.10 -21.02 -22.44
CA ILE A 220 0.73 -21.70 -21.44
C ILE A 220 -0.16 -22.35 -20.38
N ILE A 221 -1.16 -21.62 -19.88
CA ILE A 221 -2.11 -22.11 -18.86
C ILE A 221 -2.87 -23.34 -19.38
N LEU A 222 -3.43 -23.25 -20.59
CA LEU A 222 -4.17 -24.35 -21.22
C LEU A 222 -3.27 -25.55 -21.55
N ALA A 223 -2.12 -25.32 -22.19
CA ALA A 223 -1.24 -26.42 -22.60
C ALA A 223 -0.76 -27.26 -21.41
N ASN A 224 -0.52 -26.61 -20.27
CA ASN A 224 -0.08 -27.28 -19.05
C ASN A 224 -1.24 -27.75 -18.16
N HIS A 225 -2.49 -27.47 -18.54
CA HIS A 225 -3.69 -27.77 -17.75
C HIS A 225 -3.54 -27.26 -16.30
N MET A 226 -3.03 -26.04 -16.15
CA MET A 226 -2.70 -25.48 -14.84
C MET A 226 -3.95 -25.40 -13.97
N ASP A 227 -3.85 -25.94 -12.76
CA ASP A 227 -4.89 -25.76 -11.76
C ASP A 227 -4.81 -24.36 -11.12
N PHE A 228 -5.73 -24.07 -10.21
CA PHE A 228 -5.77 -22.79 -9.52
C PHE A 228 -4.49 -22.47 -8.73
N THR A 229 -3.87 -23.47 -8.11
CA THR A 229 -2.63 -23.30 -7.34
C THR A 229 -1.46 -23.01 -8.27
N ASP A 230 -1.40 -23.71 -9.39
CA ASP A 230 -0.40 -23.49 -10.44
C ASP A 230 -0.51 -22.07 -11.03
N ILE A 231 -1.72 -21.59 -11.30
CA ILE A 231 -1.96 -20.23 -11.81
C ILE A 231 -1.47 -19.18 -10.80
N ILE A 232 -1.78 -19.33 -9.51
CA ILE A 232 -1.27 -18.43 -8.45
C ILE A 232 0.25 -18.41 -8.45
N LYS A 233 0.87 -19.59 -8.48
CA LYS A 233 2.33 -19.72 -8.44
C LYS A 233 2.96 -19.09 -9.68
N PHE A 234 2.41 -19.38 -10.85
CA PHE A 234 2.85 -18.84 -12.13
C PHE A 234 2.83 -17.30 -12.14
N PHE A 235 1.71 -16.66 -11.78
CA PHE A 235 1.65 -15.20 -11.76
C PHE A 235 2.53 -14.57 -10.69
N ASN A 236 2.70 -15.23 -9.52
CA ASN A 236 3.65 -14.76 -8.52
C ASN A 236 5.11 -14.81 -9.03
N GLU A 237 5.48 -15.81 -9.81
CA GLU A 237 6.81 -15.92 -10.43
C GLU A 237 6.99 -14.91 -11.58
N MET A 238 5.89 -14.55 -12.27
CA MET A 238 5.89 -13.58 -13.36
C MET A 238 5.77 -12.11 -12.93
N ALA A 239 5.57 -11.84 -11.64
CA ALA A 239 5.53 -10.49 -11.12
C ALA A 239 6.77 -9.69 -11.57
N GLU A 240 6.56 -8.45 -12.03
CA GLU A 240 7.57 -7.54 -12.59
C GLU A 240 8.17 -7.97 -13.94
N HIS A 241 7.68 -9.05 -14.56
CA HIS A 241 8.14 -9.57 -15.86
C HIS A 241 7.10 -9.42 -16.99
N HIS A 242 5.97 -8.76 -16.72
CA HIS A 242 4.92 -8.52 -17.71
C HIS A 242 5.31 -7.39 -18.68
N ASP A 243 5.04 -7.55 -19.97
CA ASP A 243 5.11 -6.45 -20.94
C ASP A 243 3.83 -5.59 -20.82
N ALA A 244 3.88 -4.57 -19.96
CA ALA A 244 2.73 -3.73 -19.66
C ALA A 244 2.13 -3.05 -20.91
N LYS A 245 2.95 -2.69 -21.91
CA LYS A 245 2.46 -2.05 -23.13
C LYS A 245 1.64 -3.01 -23.97
N THR A 246 2.12 -4.24 -24.12
CA THR A 246 1.40 -5.29 -24.84
C THR A 246 0.10 -5.65 -24.12
N VAL A 247 0.15 -5.78 -22.78
CA VAL A 247 -1.04 -6.07 -21.96
C VAL A 247 -2.08 -4.93 -22.05
N LEU A 248 -1.66 -3.66 -21.99
CA LEU A 248 -2.56 -2.51 -22.16
C LEU A 248 -3.21 -2.47 -23.55
N SER A 249 -2.45 -2.78 -24.60
CA SER A 249 -2.97 -2.88 -25.97
C SER A 249 -4.04 -3.97 -26.09
N LEU A 250 -3.76 -5.15 -25.50
CA LEU A 250 -4.71 -6.25 -25.46
C LEU A 250 -5.97 -5.91 -24.65
N ALA A 251 -5.82 -5.27 -23.49
CA ALA A 251 -6.93 -4.80 -22.66
C ALA A 251 -7.87 -3.87 -23.45
N ARG A 252 -7.30 -2.94 -24.23
CA ARG A 252 -8.09 -2.07 -25.11
C ARG A 252 -8.84 -2.85 -26.19
N ASN A 253 -8.21 -3.85 -26.79
CA ASN A 253 -8.86 -4.70 -27.81
C ASN A 253 -10.03 -5.50 -27.20
N LEU A 254 -9.85 -6.03 -25.98
CA LEU A 254 -10.90 -6.78 -25.27
C LEU A 254 -12.12 -5.89 -24.95
N VAL A 255 -11.90 -4.61 -24.59
CA VAL A 255 -13.00 -3.64 -24.44
C VAL A 255 -13.78 -3.47 -25.74
N LEU A 256 -13.07 -3.23 -26.86
CA LEU A 256 -13.69 -3.05 -28.18
C LEU A 256 -14.44 -4.29 -28.65
N GLN A 257 -13.87 -5.48 -28.40
CA GLN A 257 -14.50 -6.75 -28.71
C GLN A 257 -15.82 -6.92 -27.95
N LEU A 258 -15.82 -6.64 -26.64
CA LEU A 258 -17.05 -6.72 -25.84
C LEU A 258 -18.11 -5.72 -26.31
N GLN A 259 -17.72 -4.47 -26.60
CA GLN A 259 -18.64 -3.45 -27.14
C GLN A 259 -19.27 -3.91 -28.45
N THR A 260 -18.46 -4.45 -29.36
CA THR A 260 -18.93 -4.99 -30.64
C THR A 260 -19.91 -6.16 -30.45
N LEU A 261 -19.66 -7.04 -29.47
CA LEU A 261 -20.58 -8.16 -29.15
C LEU A 261 -21.92 -7.68 -28.57
N ILE A 262 -21.92 -6.58 -27.83
CA ILE A 262 -23.13 -5.97 -27.27
C ILE A 262 -23.93 -5.26 -28.38
N GLU A 263 -23.27 -4.54 -29.28
CA GLU A 263 -23.93 -3.83 -30.39
C GLU A 263 -24.56 -4.77 -31.42
N ASN A 264 -24.02 -5.98 -31.57
CA ASN A 264 -24.52 -6.99 -32.50
C ASN A 264 -25.64 -7.90 -31.91
N LYS A 265 -26.09 -7.64 -30.68
CA LYS A 265 -27.22 -8.34 -30.04
C LYS A 265 -28.49 -7.50 -30.06
#